data_AF-A0A8X8ZT94-F1
#
_entry.id   AF-A0A8X8ZT94-F1
#
_cell.length_a   1.000
_cell.length_b   1.000
_cell.length_c   1.000
_cell.angle_alpha   90.00
_cell.angle_beta   90.00
_cell.angle_gamma   90.00
#
_symmetry.space_group_name_H-M   'P 1'
#
loop_
_entity.id
_entity.type
_entity.pdbx_description
1 polymer ?
#
loop_
_entity_poly.entity_id
_entity_poly.type
_entity_poly.pdbx_seq_one_letter_code
_entity_poly.pdbx_strand_id
1 'polypeptide(L)'
;MAYYSIAECAVVTAVRDGMNLTPYEYIVCREGVSGAKPGSDLSGPKKSMLVVSEFIGCSPSLSGAIRVNPWSVESTAEAMYEAISLAEREKELQHEKHYRYVSSHDVAFWARSFLQDMERTCVDHFRKRCWGIGLGFGFRVVALDPNFRKLSMDEITSAYCRAKRRAILLDYDGTLMSQNSIIKTPSAQVLSLINTRSVDPKTLVFMVSGKGKDSLSKWFLPFKSLGLSAEHGYFLRWPQVAEWETYGQGSEFGWMHIAEPVMNSYTEAIDRSGSTLIASA
;
A
#
# COMPACT_ATOMS: atom_id res chain seq x y z
N MET A 1 -26.81 19.09 17.09
CA MET A 1 -27.29 19.32 15.71
C MET A 1 -27.30 20.78 15.29
N ALA A 2 -27.97 21.72 15.99
CA ALA A 2 -27.97 23.14 15.59
C ALA A 2 -26.57 23.78 15.51
N TYR A 3 -25.63 23.39 16.39
CA TYR A 3 -24.25 23.85 16.32
C TYR A 3 -23.49 23.30 15.11
N TYR A 4 -23.80 22.09 14.65
CA TYR A 4 -23.16 21.50 13.48
C TYR A 4 -23.58 22.18 12.18
N SER A 5 -24.83 22.62 12.06
CA SER A 5 -25.27 23.36 10.87
C SER A 5 -24.52 24.68 10.68
N ILE A 6 -24.08 25.33 11.76
CA ILE A 6 -23.38 26.63 11.70
C ILE A 6 -21.85 26.51 11.74
N ALA A 7 -21.30 25.42 12.26
CA ALA A 7 -19.86 25.24 12.40
C ALA A 7 -19.12 25.10 11.06
N GLU A 8 -18.08 25.91 10.85
CA GLU A 8 -17.25 25.87 9.62
C GLU A 8 -16.36 24.64 9.52
N CYS A 9 -15.93 24.11 10.67
CA CYS A 9 -15.11 22.91 10.77
C CYS A 9 -15.50 22.09 11.99
N ALA A 10 -15.50 20.76 11.87
CA ALA A 10 -15.56 19.85 13.00
C ALA A 10 -14.19 19.19 13.24
N VAL A 11 -13.73 19.25 14.49
CA VAL A 11 -12.43 18.76 14.91
C VAL A 11 -12.63 17.59 15.87
N VAL A 12 -12.14 16.40 15.51
CA VAL A 12 -12.28 15.16 16.27
C VAL A 12 -10.89 14.56 16.48
N THR A 13 -10.22 14.97 17.57
CA THR A 13 -8.83 14.63 17.90
C THR A 13 -8.74 13.52 18.96
N ALA A 14 -9.64 12.54 18.93
CA ALA A 14 -9.61 11.46 19.91
C ALA A 14 -8.34 10.60 19.76
N VAL A 15 -7.69 10.33 20.90
CA VAL A 15 -6.45 9.51 21.00
C VAL A 15 -6.74 8.03 20.77
N ARG A 16 -7.93 7.57 21.17
CA ARG A 16 -8.38 6.20 20.98
C ARG A 16 -9.89 6.20 20.84
N ASP A 17 -10.38 5.87 19.66
CA ASP A 17 -11.81 5.86 19.38
C ASP A 17 -12.15 4.77 18.38
N GLY A 18 -13.34 4.17 18.54
CA GLY A 18 -13.87 3.17 17.63
C GLY A 18 -14.52 3.85 16.42
N MET A 19 -15.72 3.39 16.07
CA MET A 19 -16.54 4.07 15.07
C MET A 19 -17.14 5.36 15.68
N ASN A 20 -16.46 6.49 15.46
CA ASN A 20 -16.97 7.79 15.86
C ASN A 20 -17.95 8.32 14.80
N LEU A 21 -19.21 8.51 15.20
CA LEU A 21 -20.28 9.01 14.32
C LEU A 21 -20.32 10.54 14.19
N THR A 22 -19.61 11.28 15.05
CA THR A 22 -19.63 12.75 15.07
C THR A 22 -19.28 13.38 13.72
N PRO A 23 -18.25 12.93 12.98
CA PRO A 23 -17.98 13.46 11.64
C PRO A 23 -19.14 13.23 10.66
N TYR A 24 -19.79 12.06 10.70
CA TYR A 24 -20.91 11.72 9.84
C TYR A 24 -22.13 12.60 10.14
N GLU A 25 -22.47 12.74 11.43
CA GLU A 25 -23.56 13.60 11.89
C GLU A 25 -23.33 15.06 11.49
N TYR A 26 -22.08 15.54 11.61
CA TYR A 26 -21.70 16.89 11.17
C TYR A 26 -21.94 17.09 9.68
N ILE A 27 -21.46 16.16 8.83
CA ILE A 27 -21.64 16.23 7.37
C ILE A 27 -23.14 16.29 7.02
N VAL A 28 -23.95 15.40 7.61
CA VAL A 28 -25.40 15.37 7.36
C VAL A 28 -26.09 16.64 7.85
N CYS A 29 -25.67 17.21 8.98
CA CYS A 29 -26.19 18.49 9.46
C CYS A 29 -25.82 19.67 8.55
N ARG A 30 -24.65 19.62 7.90
CA ARG A 30 -24.19 20.67 6.96
C ARG A 30 -24.91 20.61 5.63
N GLU A 31 -25.30 19.42 5.18
CA GLU A 31 -26.19 19.27 4.01
C GLU A 31 -27.53 19.96 4.27
N GLY A 32 -28.12 19.73 5.45
CA GLY A 32 -29.41 20.30 5.84
C GLY A 32 -30.60 19.56 5.23
N VAL A 33 -31.78 20.18 5.29
CA VAL A 33 -33.04 19.55 4.84
C VAL A 33 -33.36 19.96 3.39
N SER A 34 -33.45 18.99 2.49
CA SER A 34 -33.98 19.19 1.13
C SER A 34 -35.40 19.76 1.18
N GLY A 35 -35.59 20.97 0.65
CA GLY A 35 -36.89 21.67 0.63
C GLY A 35 -37.04 22.81 1.64
N ALA A 36 -35.97 23.21 2.34
CA ALA A 36 -35.98 24.43 3.15
C ALA A 36 -36.26 25.67 2.28
N LYS A 37 -37.10 26.59 2.79
CA LYS A 37 -37.56 27.79 2.06
C LYS A 37 -36.36 28.61 1.54
N PRO A 38 -36.38 29.06 0.28
CA PRO A 38 -35.34 29.95 -0.25
C PRO A 38 -35.40 31.28 0.51
N GLY A 39 -34.33 31.64 1.22
CA GLY A 39 -34.26 32.86 2.04
C GLY A 39 -33.70 32.68 3.46
N SER A 40 -33.35 31.46 3.88
CA SER A 40 -32.47 31.22 5.03
C SER A 40 -31.02 31.27 4.57
N ASP A 41 -30.11 31.83 5.38
CA ASP A 41 -28.65 31.87 5.15
C ASP A 41 -28.00 30.48 4.89
N LEU A 42 -28.79 29.40 5.02
CA LEU A 42 -28.45 28.01 4.70
C LEU A 42 -28.74 27.61 3.23
N SER A 43 -29.21 28.53 2.40
CA SER A 43 -29.52 28.33 0.97
C SER A 43 -28.29 28.43 0.05
N GLY A 44 -27.12 28.78 0.59
CA GLY A 44 -25.85 28.80 -0.14
C GLY A 44 -25.28 27.40 -0.41
N PRO A 45 -24.18 27.33 -1.18
CA PRO A 45 -23.51 26.07 -1.47
C PRO A 45 -23.01 25.40 -0.17
N LYS A 46 -23.17 24.08 -0.11
CA LYS A 46 -22.94 23.27 1.10
C LYS A 46 -21.46 22.99 1.29
N LYS A 47 -20.99 23.14 2.52
CA LYS A 47 -19.55 23.14 2.87
C LYS A 47 -19.36 22.40 4.17
N SER A 48 -18.36 21.54 4.27
CA SER A 48 -17.98 20.88 5.52
C SER A 48 -16.50 20.61 5.53
N MET A 49 -15.82 21.02 6.59
CA MET A 49 -14.42 20.71 6.80
C MET A 49 -14.26 19.84 8.04
N LEU A 50 -13.42 18.82 7.91
CA LEU A 50 -13.18 17.83 8.95
C LEU A 50 -11.69 17.77 9.27
N VAL A 51 -11.36 17.93 10.55
CA VAL A 51 -10.04 17.62 11.09
C VAL A 51 -10.22 16.40 11.98
N VAL A 52 -9.62 15.27 11.61
CA VAL A 52 -9.82 13.99 12.29
C VAL A 52 -8.50 13.39 12.72
N SER A 53 -8.49 12.80 13.90
CA SER A 53 -7.35 12.02 14.37
C SER A 53 -7.14 10.80 13.48
N GLU A 54 -5.88 10.48 13.15
CA GLU A 54 -5.54 9.27 12.39
C GLU A 54 -5.98 7.98 13.11
N PHE A 55 -6.21 8.04 14.43
CA PHE A 55 -6.52 6.90 15.29
C PHE A 55 -8.02 6.63 15.46
N ILE A 56 -8.90 7.42 14.84
CA ILE A 56 -10.35 7.17 14.91
C ILE A 56 -10.80 6.25 13.77
N GLY A 57 -11.76 5.38 14.05
CA GLY A 57 -12.21 4.36 13.09
C GLY A 57 -12.82 4.91 11.80
N CYS A 58 -13.30 6.16 11.79
CA CYS A 58 -13.87 6.80 10.61
C CYS A 58 -12.86 7.58 9.75
N SER A 59 -11.61 7.71 10.20
CA SER A 59 -10.54 8.36 9.43
C SER A 59 -10.36 7.71 8.05
N PRO A 60 -10.22 6.36 7.91
CA PRO A 60 -10.13 5.69 6.61
C PRO A 60 -11.30 5.97 5.66
N SER A 61 -12.50 6.08 6.21
CA SER A 61 -13.76 6.26 5.47
C SER A 61 -13.91 7.66 4.85
N LEU A 62 -13.39 8.69 5.52
CA LEU A 62 -13.56 10.09 5.13
C LEU A 62 -12.29 10.64 4.48
N SER A 63 -11.97 10.13 3.28
CA SER A 63 -10.73 10.41 2.54
C SER A 63 -10.52 11.88 2.10
N GLY A 64 -11.41 12.80 2.47
CA GLY A 64 -11.24 14.24 2.28
C GLY A 64 -11.00 15.03 3.58
N ALA A 65 -10.92 14.33 4.72
CA ALA A 65 -10.68 14.96 6.02
C ALA A 65 -9.18 15.19 6.24
N ILE A 66 -8.83 16.31 6.87
CA ILE A 66 -7.45 16.61 7.27
C ILE A 66 -7.09 15.71 8.45
N ARG A 67 -6.09 14.86 8.27
CA ARG A 67 -5.65 13.90 9.27
C ARG A 67 -4.59 14.50 10.17
N VAL A 68 -4.80 14.38 11.47
CA VAL A 68 -3.86 14.88 12.46
C VAL A 68 -3.46 13.80 13.45
N ASN A 69 -2.24 13.91 13.94
CA ASN A 69 -1.81 13.19 15.12
C ASN A 69 -2.28 14.00 16.35
N PRO A 70 -3.17 13.47 17.22
CA PRO A 70 -3.74 14.22 18.34
C PRO A 70 -2.71 14.59 19.42
N TRP A 71 -1.51 13.99 19.41
CA TRP A 71 -0.40 14.37 20.30
C TRP A 71 0.41 15.57 19.77
N SER A 72 0.23 15.94 18.50
CA SER A 72 0.88 17.10 17.91
C SER A 72 -0.06 18.31 17.92
N VAL A 73 0.10 19.16 18.93
CA VAL A 73 -0.71 20.38 19.10
C VAL A 73 -0.50 21.34 17.93
N GLU A 74 0.73 21.49 17.46
CA GLU A 74 1.09 22.37 16.35
C GLU A 74 0.44 21.91 15.04
N SER A 75 0.59 20.63 14.69
CA SER A 75 -0.06 20.06 13.49
C SER A 75 -1.59 20.14 13.56
N THR A 76 -2.18 19.98 14.74
CA THR A 76 -3.62 20.14 14.92
C THR A 76 -4.05 21.59 14.71
N ALA A 77 -3.28 22.56 15.22
CA ALA A 77 -3.57 23.98 15.04
C ALA A 77 -3.42 24.40 13.56
N GLU A 78 -2.39 23.91 12.87
CA GLU A 78 -2.19 24.12 11.43
C GLU A 78 -3.36 23.55 10.62
N ALA A 79 -3.78 22.32 10.92
CA ALA A 79 -4.93 21.69 10.26
C ALA A 79 -6.24 22.46 10.48
N MET A 80 -6.44 22.99 11.68
CA MET A 80 -7.61 23.85 11.97
C MET A 80 -7.54 25.16 11.17
N TYR A 81 -6.36 25.78 11.08
CA TYR A 81 -6.14 26.98 10.28
C TYR A 81 -6.35 26.73 8.78
N GLU A 82 -5.84 25.60 8.27
CA GLU A 82 -6.03 25.18 6.90
C GLU A 82 -7.52 24.94 6.59
N ALA A 83 -8.23 24.22 7.46
CA ALA A 83 -9.65 23.94 7.31
C ALA A 83 -10.49 25.21 7.13
N ILE A 84 -10.21 26.27 7.88
CA ILE A 84 -10.93 27.55 7.77
C ILE A 84 -10.45 28.40 6.59
N SER A 85 -9.16 28.31 6.22
CA SER A 85 -8.53 29.15 5.20
C SER A 85 -8.67 28.65 3.76
N LEU A 86 -9.07 27.38 3.57
CA LEU A 86 -9.31 26.78 2.26
C LEU A 86 -10.32 27.58 1.43
N ALA A 87 -10.16 27.55 0.10
CA ALA A 87 -11.05 28.26 -0.79
C ALA A 87 -12.48 27.67 -0.73
N GLU A 88 -13.49 28.52 -0.83
CA GLU A 88 -14.90 28.09 -0.68
C GLU A 88 -15.28 26.96 -1.66
N ARG A 89 -14.76 26.99 -2.89
CA ARG A 89 -14.96 25.93 -3.88
C ARG A 89 -14.38 24.59 -3.44
N GLU A 90 -13.24 24.58 -2.76
CA GLU A 90 -12.62 23.35 -2.26
C GLU A 90 -13.43 22.78 -1.09
N LYS A 91 -13.94 23.65 -0.21
CA LYS A 91 -14.83 23.24 0.89
C LYS A 91 -16.12 22.60 0.36
N GLU A 92 -16.65 23.07 -0.77
CA GLU A 92 -17.82 22.50 -1.44
C GLU A 92 -17.51 21.11 -2.04
N LEU A 93 -16.37 20.97 -2.71
CA LEU A 93 -15.95 19.68 -3.28
C LEU A 93 -15.70 18.63 -2.18
N GLN A 94 -15.05 19.02 -1.09
CA GLN A 94 -14.84 18.14 0.06
C GLN A 94 -16.17 17.73 0.69
N HIS A 95 -17.10 18.67 0.86
CA HIS A 95 -18.43 18.39 1.35
C HIS A 95 -19.18 17.39 0.47
N GLU A 96 -19.20 17.60 -0.84
CA GLU A 96 -19.88 16.70 -1.77
C GLU A 96 -19.28 15.28 -1.71
N LYS A 97 -17.95 15.17 -1.65
CA LYS A 97 -17.25 13.88 -1.49
C LYS A 97 -17.65 13.18 -0.20
N HIS A 98 -17.63 13.90 0.92
CA HIS A 98 -18.02 13.38 2.22
C HIS A 98 -19.48 12.97 2.27
N TYR A 99 -20.39 13.84 1.82
CA TYR A 99 -21.82 13.59 1.86
C TYR A 99 -22.22 12.38 1.01
N ARG A 100 -21.67 12.25 -0.21
CA ARG A 100 -21.87 11.07 -1.07
C ARG A 100 -21.44 9.78 -0.37
N TYR A 101 -20.34 9.79 0.38
CA TYR A 101 -19.91 8.62 1.14
C TYR A 101 -20.92 8.29 2.26
N VAL A 102 -21.27 9.28 3.09
CA VAL A 102 -22.20 9.09 4.21
C VAL A 102 -23.60 8.67 3.74
N SER A 103 -24.07 9.20 2.61
CA SER A 103 -25.40 8.88 2.08
C SER A 103 -25.50 7.49 1.44
N SER A 104 -24.38 6.94 0.97
CA SER A 104 -24.34 5.62 0.31
C SER A 104 -23.98 4.47 1.27
N HIS A 105 -23.29 4.78 2.37
CA HIS A 105 -22.80 3.79 3.33
C HIS A 105 -23.65 3.82 4.60
N ASP A 106 -24.82 3.18 4.53
CA ASP A 106 -25.72 3.06 5.67
C ASP A 106 -25.22 2.06 6.73
N VAL A 107 -25.92 2.02 7.87
CA VAL A 107 -25.60 1.09 8.97
C VAL A 107 -25.65 -0.36 8.50
N ALA A 108 -26.55 -0.70 7.56
CA ALA A 108 -26.68 -2.04 7.02
C ALA A 108 -25.50 -2.42 6.11
N PHE A 109 -24.96 -1.48 5.33
CA PHE A 109 -23.74 -1.64 4.56
C PHE A 109 -22.55 -1.89 5.49
N TRP A 110 -22.38 -1.05 6.52
CA TRP A 110 -21.30 -1.20 7.48
C TRP A 110 -21.37 -2.55 8.21
N ALA A 111 -22.56 -2.93 8.71
CA ALA A 111 -22.75 -4.20 9.40
C ALA A 111 -22.45 -5.41 8.50
N ARG A 112 -22.90 -5.38 7.23
CA ARG A 112 -22.58 -6.43 6.26
C ARG A 112 -21.10 -6.51 5.95
N SER A 113 -20.43 -5.38 5.72
CA SER A 113 -18.98 -5.34 5.48
C SER A 113 -18.22 -5.92 6.66
N PHE A 114 -18.57 -5.51 7.89
CA PHE A 114 -17.94 -6.02 9.10
C PHE A 114 -18.11 -7.54 9.26
N LEU A 115 -19.33 -8.05 9.06
CA LEU A 115 -19.61 -9.48 9.14
C LEU A 115 -18.86 -10.27 8.04
N GLN A 116 -18.79 -9.74 6.82
CA GLN A 116 -18.02 -10.35 5.73
C GLN A 116 -16.52 -10.38 6.02
N ASP A 117 -15.96 -9.31 6.57
CA ASP A 117 -14.55 -9.26 6.94
C ASP A 117 -14.24 -10.20 8.11
N MET A 118 -15.16 -10.32 9.08
CA MET A 118 -15.08 -11.31 10.14
C MET A 118 -15.16 -12.74 9.59
N GLU A 119 -16.08 -13.02 8.67
CA GLU A 119 -16.21 -14.33 8.02
C GLU A 119 -14.95 -14.69 7.24
N ARG A 120 -14.43 -13.78 6.40
CA ARG A 120 -13.16 -13.95 5.68
C ARG A 120 -12.02 -14.26 6.63
N THR A 121 -11.92 -13.51 7.73
CA THR A 121 -10.88 -13.72 8.73
C THR A 121 -11.01 -15.08 9.39
N CYS A 122 -12.23 -15.51 9.75
CA CYS A 122 -12.50 -16.80 10.36
C CYS A 122 -12.27 -17.99 9.40
N VAL A 123 -12.65 -17.87 8.13
CA VAL A 123 -12.42 -18.91 7.10
C VAL A 123 -10.93 -19.21 6.94
N ASP A 124 -10.10 -18.18 7.01
CA ASP A 124 -8.64 -18.30 6.90
C ASP A 124 -7.96 -18.71 8.21
N HIS A 125 -8.54 -18.38 9.38
CA HIS A 125 -7.88 -18.56 10.68
C HIS A 125 -7.73 -20.03 11.07
N PHE A 126 -8.72 -20.88 10.80
CA PHE A 126 -8.69 -22.30 11.19
C PHE A 126 -7.71 -23.14 10.36
N ARG A 127 -7.21 -22.61 9.24
CA ARG A 127 -6.23 -23.31 8.39
C ARG A 127 -4.80 -22.83 8.63
N LYS A 128 -4.57 -21.59 9.05
CA LYS A 128 -3.20 -21.07 9.15
C LYS A 128 -2.53 -21.52 10.45
N ARG A 129 -1.32 -22.07 10.34
CA ARG A 129 -0.45 -22.44 11.48
C ARG A 129 0.43 -21.24 11.81
N CYS A 130 0.41 -20.80 13.07
CA CYS A 130 1.25 -19.70 13.54
C CYS A 130 2.69 -20.19 13.79
N TRP A 131 3.67 -19.45 13.27
CA TRP A 131 5.10 -19.70 13.45
C TRP A 131 5.75 -18.48 14.10
N GLY A 132 6.57 -18.72 15.13
CA GLY A 132 7.50 -17.73 15.64
C GLY A 132 8.76 -17.70 14.77
N ILE A 133 9.08 -16.55 14.19
CA ILE A 133 10.27 -16.34 13.35
C ILE A 133 11.09 -15.18 13.95
N GLY A 134 12.41 -15.35 14.05
CA GLY A 134 13.33 -14.37 14.63
C GLY A 134 13.75 -14.69 16.06
N LEU A 135 14.66 -13.89 16.61
CA LEU A 135 15.17 -13.98 17.98
C LEU A 135 15.14 -12.58 18.63
N GLY A 136 14.93 -12.51 19.95
CA GLY A 136 14.91 -11.25 20.71
C GLY A 136 13.86 -10.25 20.21
N PHE A 137 14.23 -8.97 20.11
CA PHE A 137 13.37 -7.88 19.60
C PHE A 137 12.95 -8.02 18.13
N GLY A 138 13.53 -8.97 17.38
CA GLY A 138 13.15 -9.30 16.01
C GLY A 138 12.12 -10.43 15.89
N PHE A 139 11.60 -10.96 17.00
CA PHE A 139 10.60 -12.01 16.99
C PHE A 139 9.27 -11.53 16.40
N ARG A 140 8.74 -12.29 15.44
CA ARG A 140 7.44 -12.05 14.80
C ARG A 140 6.64 -13.35 14.75
N VAL A 141 5.34 -13.25 14.98
CA VAL A 141 4.40 -14.35 14.75
C VAL A 141 3.82 -14.20 13.34
N VAL A 142 3.97 -15.23 12.51
CA VAL A 142 3.46 -15.25 11.14
C VAL A 142 2.49 -16.43 11.00
N ALA A 143 1.31 -16.18 10.45
CA ALA A 143 0.32 -17.21 10.15
C ALA A 143 0.53 -17.73 8.72
N LEU A 144 0.90 -18.99 8.56
CA LEU A 144 1.24 -19.61 7.27
C LEU A 144 0.30 -20.80 6.97
N ASP A 145 0.20 -21.19 5.70
CA ASP A 145 -0.60 -22.34 5.24
C ASP A 145 -0.25 -23.63 6.02
N PRO A 146 -1.20 -24.56 6.27
CA PRO A 146 -0.90 -25.79 7.01
C PRO A 146 0.15 -26.67 6.32
N ASN A 147 0.27 -26.58 4.99
CA ASN A 147 1.26 -27.32 4.22
C ASN A 147 2.63 -26.62 4.17
N PHE A 148 2.76 -25.44 4.77
CA PHE A 148 4.05 -24.75 4.85
C PHE A 148 5.03 -25.59 5.67
N ARG A 149 6.13 -26.01 5.03
CA ARG A 149 7.25 -26.67 5.68
C ARG A 149 8.38 -25.67 5.80
N LYS A 150 8.81 -25.41 7.03
CA LYS A 150 10.00 -24.60 7.28
C LYS A 150 11.20 -25.25 6.59
N LEU A 151 11.95 -24.44 5.87
CA LEU A 151 13.14 -24.86 5.16
C LEU A 151 14.18 -25.43 6.13
N SER A 152 14.56 -26.70 5.96
CA SER A 152 15.56 -27.39 6.78
C SER A 152 16.94 -27.29 6.14
N MET A 153 17.91 -26.76 6.89
CA MET A 153 19.30 -26.63 6.41
C MET A 153 19.92 -27.99 6.09
N ASP A 154 19.60 -29.03 6.85
CA ASP A 154 20.14 -30.38 6.63
C ASP A 154 19.60 -30.98 5.34
N GLU A 155 18.29 -30.82 5.09
CA GLU A 155 17.64 -31.30 3.86
C GLU A 155 18.19 -30.59 2.62
N ILE A 156 18.33 -29.26 2.66
CA ILE A 156 18.92 -28.49 1.56
C ILE A 156 20.35 -28.92 1.32
N THR A 157 21.17 -29.01 2.36
CA THR A 157 22.59 -29.33 2.23
C THR A 157 22.75 -30.73 1.63
N SER A 158 21.95 -31.69 2.09
CA SER A 158 21.90 -33.04 1.56
C SER A 158 21.47 -33.06 0.09
N ALA A 159 20.42 -32.33 -0.28
CA ALA A 159 19.96 -32.21 -1.66
C ALA A 159 20.99 -31.51 -2.56
N TYR A 160 21.64 -30.45 -2.05
CA TYR A 160 22.65 -29.68 -2.75
C TYR A 160 23.89 -30.51 -3.09
N CYS A 161 24.33 -31.37 -2.15
CA CYS A 161 25.47 -32.26 -2.35
C CYS A 161 25.18 -33.41 -3.33
N ARG A 162 23.94 -33.92 -3.35
CA ARG A 162 23.54 -35.02 -4.26
C ARG A 162 23.27 -34.56 -5.70
N ALA A 163 22.87 -33.30 -5.89
CA ALA A 163 22.44 -32.82 -7.19
C ALA A 163 23.61 -32.66 -8.18
N LYS A 164 23.46 -33.24 -9.38
CA LYS A 164 24.47 -33.15 -10.46
C LYS A 164 24.37 -31.85 -11.26
N ARG A 165 23.18 -31.27 -11.35
CA ARG A 165 22.86 -29.97 -11.96
C ARG A 165 21.87 -29.26 -11.05
N ARG A 166 22.12 -27.99 -10.75
CA ARG A 166 21.32 -27.21 -9.81
C ARG A 166 20.89 -25.91 -10.47
N ALA A 167 19.65 -25.52 -10.25
CA ALA A 167 19.15 -24.18 -10.57
C ALA A 167 18.75 -23.51 -9.26
N ILE A 168 19.24 -22.31 -9.01
CA ILE A 168 18.90 -21.49 -7.85
C ILE A 168 18.26 -20.21 -8.37
N LEU A 169 16.99 -20.01 -8.02
CA LEU A 169 16.23 -18.82 -8.38
C LEU A 169 16.12 -17.95 -7.12
N LEU A 170 16.69 -16.75 -7.16
CA LEU A 170 16.71 -15.81 -6.05
C LEU A 170 15.84 -14.61 -6.40
N ASP A 171 14.73 -14.48 -5.70
CA ASP A 171 13.97 -13.23 -5.73
C ASP A 171 14.78 -12.11 -5.06
N TYR A 172 14.71 -10.90 -5.63
CA TYR A 172 15.43 -9.74 -5.12
C TYR A 172 14.54 -8.88 -4.20
N ASP A 173 13.31 -8.62 -4.63
CA ASP A 173 12.41 -7.63 -4.01
C ASP A 173 11.66 -8.23 -2.81
N GLY A 174 12.16 -7.98 -1.59
CA GLY A 174 11.56 -8.51 -0.36
C GLY A 174 12.25 -9.77 0.17
N THR A 175 13.09 -10.41 -0.64
CA THR A 175 13.86 -11.60 -0.25
C THR A 175 15.31 -11.25 0.09
N LEU A 176 16.06 -10.66 -0.85
CA LEU A 176 17.45 -10.23 -0.61
C LEU A 176 17.54 -8.78 -0.08
N MET A 177 16.52 -7.98 -0.37
CA MET A 177 16.36 -6.62 0.12
C MET A 177 15.10 -6.50 0.97
N SER A 178 15.16 -5.74 2.06
CA SER A 178 13.97 -5.45 2.85
C SER A 178 12.98 -4.61 2.04
N GLN A 179 11.71 -5.01 2.07
CA GLN A 179 10.61 -4.38 1.34
C GLN A 179 10.42 -2.89 1.70
N ASN A 180 10.85 -2.48 2.89
CA ASN A 180 10.72 -1.10 3.41
C ASN A 180 11.98 -0.24 3.17
N SER A 181 12.99 -0.75 2.47
CA SER A 181 14.22 0.01 2.22
C SER A 181 13.99 1.08 1.16
N ILE A 182 14.25 2.34 1.53
CA ILE A 182 14.31 3.48 0.61
C ILE A 182 15.42 3.25 -0.43
N ILE A 183 16.53 2.66 0.01
CA ILE A 183 17.67 2.31 -0.83
C ILE A 183 17.40 0.94 -1.46
N LYS A 184 17.11 0.93 -2.76
CA LYS A 184 16.79 -0.31 -3.51
C LYS A 184 18.03 -0.97 -4.14
N THR A 185 19.22 -0.40 -3.95
CA THR A 185 20.49 -0.94 -4.46
C THR A 185 21.01 -2.08 -3.57
N PRO A 186 21.68 -3.10 -4.14
CA PRO A 186 22.16 -4.25 -3.38
C PRO A 186 23.29 -3.85 -2.42
N SER A 187 23.29 -4.44 -1.23
CA SER A 187 24.37 -4.24 -0.25
C SER A 187 25.64 -5.00 -0.65
N ALA A 188 26.79 -4.56 -0.15
CA ALA A 188 28.08 -5.23 -0.40
C ALA A 188 28.08 -6.72 0.05
N GLN A 189 27.32 -7.04 1.10
CA GLN A 189 27.16 -8.43 1.59
C GLN A 189 26.45 -9.31 0.56
N VAL A 190 25.33 -8.82 -0.01
CA VAL A 190 24.57 -9.51 -1.06
C VAL A 190 25.44 -9.74 -2.29
N LEU A 191 26.18 -8.71 -2.71
CA LEU A 191 27.12 -8.82 -3.84
C LEU A 191 28.22 -9.85 -3.59
N SER A 192 28.77 -9.94 -2.38
CA SER A 192 29.80 -10.93 -2.04
C SER A 192 29.25 -12.37 -2.01
N LEU A 193 28.02 -12.55 -1.53
CA LEU A 193 27.36 -13.87 -1.49
C LEU A 193 27.12 -14.41 -2.89
N ILE A 194 26.65 -13.55 -3.79
CA ILE A 194 26.46 -13.87 -5.20
C ILE A 194 27.82 -14.22 -5.83
N ASN A 195 28.85 -13.41 -5.59
CA ASN A 195 30.19 -13.65 -6.15
C ASN A 195 30.75 -15.02 -5.75
N THR A 196 30.66 -15.37 -4.47
CA THR A 196 31.23 -16.61 -3.92
C THR A 196 30.56 -17.86 -4.47
N ARG A 197 29.25 -17.80 -4.76
CA ARG A 197 28.45 -18.96 -5.20
C ARG A 197 28.39 -19.14 -6.71
N SER A 198 28.71 -18.10 -7.47
CA SER A 198 28.67 -18.12 -8.94
C SER A 198 29.83 -18.89 -9.58
N VAL A 199 30.71 -19.50 -8.78
CA VAL A 199 31.93 -20.18 -9.23
C VAL A 199 31.69 -21.67 -9.53
N ASP A 200 30.60 -22.27 -9.04
CA ASP A 200 30.34 -23.69 -9.24
C ASP A 200 29.73 -23.97 -10.64
N PRO A 201 30.42 -24.66 -11.54
CA PRO A 201 29.94 -24.90 -12.91
C PRO A 201 28.69 -25.80 -12.99
N LYS A 202 28.35 -26.50 -11.89
CA LYS A 202 27.14 -27.34 -11.81
C LYS A 202 25.91 -26.56 -11.36
N THR A 203 26.05 -25.29 -11.02
CA THR A 203 25.01 -24.46 -10.45
C THR A 203 24.71 -23.27 -11.34
N LEU A 204 23.48 -23.21 -11.83
CA LEU A 204 22.93 -22.07 -12.54
C LEU A 204 22.19 -21.17 -11.54
N VAL A 205 22.62 -19.93 -11.39
CA VAL A 205 21.97 -18.96 -10.50
C VAL A 205 21.26 -17.90 -11.34
N PHE A 206 19.99 -17.67 -11.03
CA PHE A 206 19.18 -16.60 -11.61
C PHE A 206 18.68 -15.67 -10.51
N MET A 207 18.78 -14.38 -10.77
CA MET A 207 18.10 -13.35 -9.99
C MET A 207 16.80 -12.97 -10.66
N VAL A 208 15.69 -13.05 -9.93
CA VAL A 208 14.36 -12.68 -10.38
C VAL A 208 13.94 -11.41 -9.65
N SER A 209 13.47 -10.40 -10.37
CA SER A 209 13.10 -9.13 -9.77
C SER A 209 11.94 -8.48 -10.55
N GLY A 210 11.14 -7.69 -9.84
CA GLY A 210 10.14 -6.81 -10.46
C GLY A 210 10.73 -5.52 -11.02
N LYS A 211 12.05 -5.29 -10.86
CA LYS A 211 12.73 -4.09 -11.36
C LYS A 211 12.92 -4.16 -12.88
N GLY A 212 12.99 -2.97 -13.50
CA GLY A 212 13.34 -2.81 -14.91
C GLY A 212 14.77 -3.27 -15.24
N LYS A 213 14.96 -3.67 -16.50
CA LYS A 213 16.22 -4.24 -17.02
C LYS A 213 17.44 -3.34 -16.82
N ASP A 214 17.29 -2.02 -16.88
CA ASP A 214 18.39 -1.06 -16.81
C ASP A 214 18.99 -1.00 -15.40
N SER A 215 18.14 -1.03 -14.38
CA SER A 215 18.56 -1.05 -12.97
C SER A 215 19.33 -2.32 -12.65
N LEU A 216 18.79 -3.48 -13.04
CA LEU A 216 19.42 -4.77 -12.80
C LEU A 216 20.75 -4.91 -13.59
N SER A 217 20.77 -4.46 -14.84
CA SER A 217 21.98 -4.46 -15.66
C SER A 217 23.09 -3.63 -15.02
N LYS A 218 22.76 -2.45 -14.47
CA LYS A 218 23.72 -1.58 -13.80
C LYS A 218 24.27 -2.19 -12.52
N TRP A 219 23.41 -2.76 -11.68
CA TRP A 219 23.82 -3.32 -10.38
C TRP A 219 24.65 -4.60 -10.51
N PHE A 220 24.28 -5.46 -11.45
CA PHE A 220 24.90 -6.77 -11.62
C PHE A 220 25.84 -6.88 -12.82
N LEU A 221 26.26 -5.74 -13.39
CA LEU A 221 27.24 -5.67 -14.48
C LEU A 221 28.52 -6.49 -14.23
N PRO A 222 29.09 -6.52 -13.01
CA PRO A 222 30.31 -7.29 -12.75
C PRO A 222 30.11 -8.81 -12.81
N PHE A 223 28.88 -9.31 -12.68
CA PHE A 223 28.59 -10.74 -12.47
C PHE A 223 28.12 -11.42 -13.75
N LYS A 224 29.08 -11.80 -14.61
CA LYS A 224 28.78 -12.43 -15.91
C LYS A 224 28.19 -13.84 -15.81
N SER A 225 28.42 -14.54 -14.70
CA SER A 225 27.91 -15.89 -14.41
C SER A 225 26.48 -15.89 -13.83
N LEU A 226 25.90 -14.72 -13.59
CA LEU A 226 24.55 -14.57 -13.04
C LEU A 226 23.53 -14.34 -14.16
N GLY A 227 22.50 -15.19 -14.20
CA GLY A 227 21.32 -14.95 -15.01
C GLY A 227 20.43 -13.90 -14.37
N LEU A 228 19.81 -13.02 -15.16
CA LEU A 228 18.91 -11.98 -14.67
C LEU A 228 17.53 -12.13 -15.28
N SER A 229 16.50 -11.86 -14.48
CA SER A 229 15.11 -11.80 -14.89
C SER A 229 14.51 -10.50 -14.34
N ALA A 230 14.04 -9.64 -15.24
CA ALA A 230 13.50 -8.32 -14.96
C ALA A 230 11.99 -8.31 -15.21
N GLU A 231 11.28 -7.36 -14.57
CA GLU A 231 9.84 -7.15 -14.74
C GLU A 231 9.04 -8.46 -14.59
N HIS A 232 9.29 -9.18 -13.50
CA HIS A 232 8.61 -10.44 -13.18
C HIS A 232 8.75 -11.53 -14.26
N GLY A 233 9.85 -11.51 -15.01
CA GLY A 233 10.15 -12.51 -16.04
C GLY A 233 9.81 -12.10 -17.47
N TYR A 234 9.37 -10.85 -17.69
CA TYR A 234 9.16 -10.33 -19.04
C TYR A 234 10.47 -10.19 -19.83
N PHE A 235 11.56 -9.81 -19.16
CA PHE A 235 12.90 -9.79 -19.74
C PHE A 235 13.81 -10.81 -19.05
N LEU A 236 14.54 -11.59 -19.84
CA LEU A 236 15.47 -12.61 -19.36
C LEU A 236 16.86 -12.37 -19.97
N ARG A 237 17.92 -12.44 -19.17
CA ARG A 237 19.31 -12.41 -19.62
C ARG A 237 20.03 -13.64 -19.12
N TRP A 238 20.47 -14.49 -20.03
CA TRP A 238 21.24 -15.69 -19.70
C TRP A 238 22.64 -15.33 -19.19
N PRO A 239 23.24 -16.17 -18.32
CA PRO A 239 24.66 -16.01 -17.97
C PRO A 239 25.52 -15.98 -19.23
N GLN A 240 26.57 -15.15 -19.20
CA GLN A 240 27.54 -14.96 -20.29
C GLN A 240 26.96 -14.34 -21.58
N VAL A 241 25.65 -14.15 -21.66
CA VAL A 241 24.97 -13.44 -22.76
C VAL A 241 24.70 -12.00 -22.33
N ALA A 242 25.07 -11.04 -23.17
CA ALA A 242 24.86 -9.61 -22.89
C ALA A 242 23.43 -9.17 -23.24
N GLU A 243 22.80 -9.83 -24.21
CA GLU A 243 21.51 -9.46 -24.75
C GLU A 243 20.35 -9.97 -23.87
N TRP A 244 19.31 -9.14 -23.74
CA TRP A 244 18.08 -9.49 -23.04
C TRP A 244 17.10 -10.10 -24.04
N GLU A 245 16.59 -11.29 -23.71
CA GLU A 245 15.48 -11.93 -24.40
C GLU A 245 14.15 -11.43 -23.83
N THR A 246 13.21 -11.07 -24.69
CA THR A 246 11.85 -10.70 -24.29
C THR A 246 10.94 -11.92 -24.39
N TYR A 247 10.39 -12.33 -23.26
CA TYR A 247 9.45 -13.43 -23.17
C TYR A 247 8.03 -12.90 -23.09
N GLY A 248 7.33 -12.96 -24.22
CA GLY A 248 5.99 -12.42 -24.40
C GLY A 248 5.69 -12.18 -25.87
N GLN A 249 5.65 -13.25 -26.67
CA GLN A 249 5.19 -13.15 -28.05
C GLN A 249 3.66 -12.97 -28.05
N GLY A 250 3.18 -11.74 -28.20
CA GLY A 250 1.77 -11.45 -28.50
C GLY A 250 1.00 -10.55 -27.52
N SER A 251 1.66 -9.84 -26.61
CA SER A 251 0.97 -8.95 -25.68
C SER A 251 0.61 -7.63 -26.36
N GLU A 252 -0.64 -7.48 -26.82
CA GLU A 252 -1.20 -6.15 -27.06
C GLU A 252 -1.17 -5.39 -25.72
N PHE A 253 -0.35 -4.34 -25.64
CA PHE A 253 -0.29 -3.44 -24.48
C PHE A 253 -1.55 -2.56 -24.33
N GLY A 254 -2.66 -2.89 -25.00
CA GLY A 254 -3.91 -2.15 -24.93
C GLY A 254 -4.46 -2.01 -23.51
N TRP A 255 -4.19 -3.00 -22.65
CA TRP A 255 -4.54 -2.93 -21.23
C TRP A 255 -3.79 -1.83 -20.47
N MET A 256 -2.56 -1.46 -20.87
CA MET A 256 -1.82 -0.37 -20.21
C MET A 256 -2.55 0.96 -20.39
N HIS A 257 -3.09 1.24 -21.59
CA HIS A 257 -3.88 2.44 -21.84
C HIS A 257 -5.18 2.51 -21.00
N ILE A 258 -5.68 1.36 -20.53
CA ILE A 258 -6.84 1.28 -19.63
C ILE A 258 -6.40 1.44 -18.17
N ALA A 259 -5.28 0.80 -17.79
CA ALA A 259 -4.78 0.80 -16.42
C ALA A 259 -4.18 2.14 -16.00
N GLU A 260 -3.48 2.83 -16.90
CA GLU A 260 -2.76 4.08 -16.59
C GLU A 260 -3.69 5.20 -16.09
N PRO A 261 -4.83 5.52 -16.74
CA PRO A 261 -5.76 6.53 -16.22
C PRO A 261 -6.31 6.18 -14.82
N VAL A 262 -6.58 4.89 -14.57
CA VAL A 262 -7.04 4.42 -13.26
C VAL A 262 -5.96 4.65 -12.22
N MET A 263 -4.73 4.21 -12.49
CA MET A 263 -3.58 4.42 -11.58
C MET A 263 -3.31 5.90 -11.32
N ASN A 264 -3.45 6.76 -12.34
CA ASN A 264 -3.32 8.21 -12.21
C ASN A 264 -4.41 8.79 -11.30
N SER A 265 -5.66 8.37 -11.45
CA SER A 265 -6.76 8.82 -10.57
C SER A 265 -6.52 8.48 -9.10
N TYR A 266 -5.96 7.30 -8.80
CA TYR A 266 -5.57 6.93 -7.44
C TYR A 266 -4.35 7.73 -6.96
N THR A 267 -3.40 8.01 -7.84
CA THR A 267 -2.22 8.80 -7.52
C THR A 267 -2.56 10.26 -7.24
N GLU A 268 -3.57 10.82 -7.92
CA GLU A 268 -4.09 12.16 -7.66
C GLU A 268 -4.93 12.23 -6.38
N ALA A 269 -5.63 11.15 -6.03
CA ALA A 269 -6.44 11.06 -4.82
C ALA A 269 -5.64 10.78 -3.52
N ILE A 270 -4.37 10.39 -3.65
CA ILE A 270 -3.45 10.13 -2.53
C ILE A 270 -2.42 11.26 -2.52
N ASP A 271 -2.45 12.12 -1.50
CA ASP A 271 -1.53 13.25 -1.37
C ASP A 271 -0.06 12.84 -1.59
N ARG A 272 0.63 13.64 -2.40
CA ARG A 272 1.97 13.41 -2.95
C ARG A 272 3.11 13.28 -1.92
N SER A 273 2.81 13.25 -0.62
CA SER A 273 3.82 13.09 0.42
C SER A 273 4.37 11.66 0.54
N GLY A 274 3.71 10.66 -0.06
CA GLY A 274 4.13 9.25 0.00
C GLY A 274 4.48 8.55 -1.32
N SER A 275 4.24 9.17 -2.48
CA SER A 275 4.00 8.43 -3.73
C SER A 275 4.92 8.76 -4.91
N THR A 276 6.21 9.06 -4.70
CA THR A 276 7.20 9.14 -5.80
C THR A 276 7.57 7.76 -6.38
N LEU A 277 6.82 6.70 -6.08
CA LEU A 277 7.24 5.31 -6.35
C LEU A 277 6.50 4.60 -7.48
N ILE A 278 5.52 5.22 -8.15
CA ILE A 278 4.70 4.52 -9.16
C ILE A 278 4.94 5.04 -10.59
N ALA A 279 5.53 6.22 -10.78
CA ALA A 279 5.63 6.85 -12.11
C ALA A 279 6.92 6.55 -12.90
N SER A 280 7.68 5.49 -12.55
CA SER A 280 8.82 5.07 -13.38
C SER A 280 8.93 3.54 -13.42
N ALA A 281 7.99 2.93 -14.15
CA ALA A 281 8.15 1.62 -14.75
C ALA A 281 8.01 1.79 -16.26
#